data_AF-A0A2I0DQ68-F1
#
_entry.id   AF-A0A2I0DQ68-F1
#
_cell.length_a   1.000
_cell.length_b   1.000
_cell.length_c   1.000
_cell.angle_alpha   90.00
_cell.angle_beta   90.00
_cell.angle_gamma   90.00
#
_symmetry.space_group_name_H-M   'P 1'
#
loop_
_entity.id
_entity.type
_entity.pdbx_description
1 polymer ?
#
loop_
_entity_poly.entity_id
_entity_poly.type
_entity_poly.pdbx_seq_one_letter_code
_entity_poly.pdbx_strand_id
1 'polypeptide(L)'
;MFALVILLLVLSYLAFSHFDSIKQVGQQSIKTEHNRLLNILGVIRSQWLIKGRPEQLKLDWRSHLDGEIESISYVSMAVGGWPLPDETSVAGCRDLIEELLGESYTQQIVTKFNSNTGVCRYIGVSGGSISYQTTSGRVIFLTRGR
;
A
#
# COMPACT_ATOMS: atom_id res chain seq x y z
N MET A 1 -31.20 11.94 -37.98
CA MET A 1 -30.43 12.96 -37.23
C MET A 1 -30.92 13.14 -35.80
N PHE A 2 -32.20 13.43 -35.54
CA PHE A 2 -32.70 13.68 -34.18
C PHE A 2 -32.46 12.54 -33.17
N ALA A 3 -32.61 11.28 -33.58
CA ALA A 3 -32.36 10.13 -32.71
C ALA A 3 -30.88 10.02 -32.26
N LEU A 4 -29.93 10.36 -33.14
CA LEU A 4 -28.49 10.37 -32.79
C LEU A 4 -28.18 11.49 -31.78
N VAL A 5 -28.81 12.65 -31.94
CA VAL A 5 -28.63 13.78 -31.01
C VAL A 5 -29.18 13.43 -29.62
N ILE A 6 -30.35 12.79 -29.57
CA ILE A 6 -30.97 12.35 -28.30
C ILE A 6 -30.12 11.28 -27.63
N LEU A 7 -29.61 10.29 -28.39
CA LEU A 7 -28.71 9.25 -27.87
C LEU A 7 -27.45 9.86 -27.24
N LEU A 8 -26.81 10.82 -27.93
CA LEU A 8 -25.60 11.48 -27.43
C LEU A 8 -25.87 12.31 -26.17
N LEU A 9 -27.04 12.96 -26.07
CA LEU A 9 -27.43 13.69 -24.87
C LEU A 9 -27.64 12.75 -23.67
N VAL A 10 -28.28 11.60 -23.88
CA VAL A 10 -28.45 10.59 -22.83
C VAL A 10 -27.10 10.03 -22.38
N LEU A 11 -26.22 9.68 -23.32
CA LEU A 11 -24.88 9.17 -23.00
C LEU A 11 -24.03 10.22 -22.27
N SER A 12 -24.11 11.49 -22.68
CA SER A 12 -23.40 12.57 -22.00
C SER A 12 -23.91 12.78 -20.58
N TYR A 13 -25.23 12.79 -20.38
CA TYR A 13 -25.83 12.90 -19.05
C TYR A 13 -25.40 11.75 -18.13
N LEU A 14 -25.44 10.51 -18.63
CA LEU A 14 -25.00 9.33 -17.88
C LEU A 14 -23.50 9.38 -17.57
N ALA A 15 -22.68 9.83 -18.51
CA ALA A 15 -21.25 10.00 -18.27
C ALA A 15 -21.00 10.99 -17.13
N PHE A 16 -21.64 12.16 -17.14
CA PHE A 16 -21.48 13.14 -16.07
C PHE A 16 -22.04 12.66 -14.73
N SER A 17 -23.20 12.00 -14.70
CA SER A 17 -23.81 11.52 -13.45
C SER A 17 -23.00 10.40 -12.78
N HIS A 18 -22.35 9.54 -13.57
CA HIS A 18 -21.56 8.43 -13.06
C HIS A 18 -20.07 8.77 -12.85
N PHE A 19 -19.59 9.92 -13.35
CA PHE A 19 -18.20 10.33 -13.17
C PHE A 19 -17.85 10.62 -11.71
N ASP A 20 -18.80 11.07 -10.88
CA ASP A 20 -18.56 11.28 -9.44
C ASP A 20 -18.48 9.95 -8.67
N SER A 21 -19.14 8.87 -9.12
CA SER A 21 -18.93 7.53 -8.56
C SER A 21 -17.53 6.97 -8.86
N ILE A 22 -16.89 7.39 -9.96
CA ILE A 22 -15.51 6.94 -10.30
C ILE A 22 -14.49 7.49 -9.30
N LYS A 23 -14.68 8.72 -8.77
CA LYS A 23 -13.82 9.28 -7.71
C LYS A 23 -13.90 8.48 -6.40
N GLN A 24 -15.05 7.86 -6.12
CA GLN A 24 -15.26 7.01 -4.94
C GLN A 24 -14.47 5.69 -5.02
N VAL A 25 -14.25 5.16 -6.24
CA VAL A 25 -13.41 3.96 -6.47
C VAL A 25 -11.95 4.22 -6.06
N GLY A 26 -11.42 5.43 -6.28
CA GLY A 26 -10.06 5.80 -5.90
C GLY A 26 -9.83 5.98 -4.38
N GLN A 27 -10.88 6.21 -3.58
CA GLN A 27 -10.75 6.23 -2.10
C GLN A 27 -10.91 4.82 -1.49
N GLN A 28 -11.65 3.94 -2.17
CA GLN A 28 -11.77 2.54 -1.78
C GLN A 28 -10.41 1.81 -1.89
N SER A 29 -9.55 2.20 -2.85
CA SER A 29 -8.24 1.55 -3.04
C SER A 29 -7.32 1.76 -1.84
N ILE A 30 -7.06 3.00 -1.42
CA ILE A 30 -6.10 3.27 -0.34
C ILE A 30 -6.54 2.69 1.02
N LYS A 31 -7.85 2.62 1.28
CA LYS A 31 -8.38 1.98 2.50
C LYS A 31 -8.21 0.47 2.46
N THR A 32 -8.44 -0.15 1.31
CA THR A 32 -8.22 -1.59 1.11
C THR A 32 -6.74 -1.93 1.36
N GLU A 33 -5.84 -1.12 0.82
CA GLU A 33 -4.41 -1.32 1.00
C GLU A 33 -3.93 -1.08 2.43
N HIS A 34 -4.53 -0.12 3.14
CA HIS A 34 -4.28 0.05 4.57
C HIS A 34 -4.61 -1.23 5.36
N ASN A 35 -5.77 -1.84 5.10
CA ASN A 35 -6.16 -3.09 5.75
C ASN A 35 -5.24 -4.25 5.37
N ARG A 36 -4.84 -4.33 4.10
CA ARG A 36 -3.91 -5.35 3.60
C ARG A 36 -2.55 -5.23 4.30
N LEU A 37 -2.03 -4.02 4.43
CA LEU A 37 -0.79 -3.74 5.16
C LEU A 37 -0.89 -4.16 6.63
N LEU A 38 -1.98 -3.83 7.31
CA LEU A 38 -2.20 -4.26 8.70
C LEU A 38 -2.20 -5.79 8.84
N ASN A 39 -2.88 -6.48 7.93
CA ASN A 39 -2.93 -7.94 7.93
C ASN A 39 -1.54 -8.56 7.73
N ILE A 40 -0.79 -8.08 6.73
CA ILE A 40 0.54 -8.60 6.41
C ILE A 40 1.53 -8.31 7.55
N LEU A 41 1.50 -7.10 8.12
CA LEU A 41 2.32 -6.78 9.30
C LEU A 41 1.97 -7.69 10.49
N GLY A 42 0.70 -8.01 10.68
CA GLY A 42 0.25 -8.97 11.70
C GLY A 42 0.81 -10.37 11.49
N VAL A 43 0.80 -10.86 10.25
CA VAL A 43 1.39 -12.16 9.87
C VAL A 43 2.91 -12.16 10.09
N ILE A 44 3.61 -11.13 9.59
CA ILE A 44 5.06 -10.99 9.72
C ILE A 44 5.48 -10.97 11.19
N ARG A 45 4.82 -10.15 12.01
CA ARG A 45 5.12 -10.08 13.43
C ARG A 45 4.87 -11.41 14.14
N SER A 46 3.82 -12.13 13.77
CA SER A 46 3.53 -13.46 14.31
C SER A 46 4.62 -14.47 13.94
N GLN A 47 5.06 -14.49 12.67
CA GLN A 47 6.16 -15.33 12.22
C GLN A 47 7.47 -14.99 12.92
N TRP A 48 7.76 -13.71 13.10
CA TRP A 48 8.93 -13.24 13.83
C TRP A 48 8.93 -13.71 15.29
N LEU A 49 7.77 -13.66 15.97
CA LEU A 49 7.62 -14.19 17.32
C LEU A 49 7.83 -15.70 17.37
N ILE A 50 7.25 -16.46 16.44
CA ILE A 50 7.35 -17.93 16.37
C ILE A 50 8.79 -18.36 16.07
N LYS A 51 9.51 -17.65 15.18
CA LYS A 51 10.89 -17.95 14.78
C LYS A 51 11.94 -17.46 15.80
N GLY A 52 11.53 -16.98 16.98
CA GLY A 52 12.47 -16.61 18.05
C GLY A 52 13.08 -15.22 17.91
N ARG A 53 12.40 -14.30 17.21
CA ARG A 53 12.77 -12.88 17.06
C ARG A 53 14.09 -12.64 16.30
N PRO A 54 14.25 -13.21 15.09
CA PRO A 54 15.46 -13.00 14.31
C PRO A 54 15.62 -11.54 13.85
N GLU A 55 16.85 -11.12 13.57
CA GLU A 55 17.15 -9.81 13.00
C GLU A 55 16.69 -9.68 11.54
N GLN A 56 16.63 -10.79 10.82
CA GLN A 56 16.12 -10.87 9.46
C GLN A 56 15.03 -11.93 9.37
N LEU A 57 13.94 -11.62 8.68
CA LEU A 57 12.84 -12.54 8.46
C LEU A 57 12.69 -12.86 6.98
N LYS A 58 12.71 -14.15 6.66
CA LYS A 58 12.31 -14.65 5.34
C LYS A 58 10.81 -14.48 5.15
N LEU A 59 10.39 -13.75 4.12
CA LEU A 59 8.99 -13.55 3.74
C LEU A 59 8.49 -14.72 2.91
N ASP A 60 8.08 -15.79 3.60
CA ASP A 60 7.65 -17.04 2.95
C ASP A 60 6.26 -16.93 2.26
N TRP A 61 5.47 -15.88 2.49
CA TRP A 61 4.08 -15.79 2.02
C TRP A 61 3.91 -15.41 0.53
N ARG A 62 4.93 -14.83 -0.13
CA ARG A 62 4.90 -14.52 -1.58
C ARG A 62 5.05 -15.77 -2.46
N SER A 63 5.54 -16.88 -1.90
CA SER A 63 5.76 -18.13 -2.63
C SER A 63 4.48 -18.78 -3.19
N HIS A 64 3.29 -18.29 -2.82
CA HIS A 64 2.03 -18.96 -3.09
C HIS A 64 1.15 -18.30 -4.17
N LEU A 65 1.53 -17.13 -4.70
CA LEU A 65 0.66 -16.33 -5.56
C LEU A 65 0.89 -16.52 -7.07
N ASP A 66 2.14 -16.63 -7.52
CA ASP A 66 2.46 -16.78 -8.93
C ASP A 66 3.58 -17.81 -9.06
N GLY A 67 3.34 -18.90 -9.78
CA GLY A 67 4.26 -20.04 -9.94
C GLY A 67 5.57 -19.74 -10.69
N GLU A 68 6.05 -18.49 -10.67
CA GLU A 68 7.28 -18.05 -11.28
C GLU A 68 8.21 -17.41 -10.23
N ILE A 69 9.40 -18.01 -10.11
CA ILE A 69 10.60 -17.57 -9.40
C ILE A 69 10.39 -17.23 -7.92
N GLU A 70 10.90 -18.15 -7.11
CA GLU A 70 11.11 -18.07 -5.66
C GLU A 70 12.01 -16.87 -5.30
N SER A 71 11.48 -15.65 -5.37
CA SER A 71 12.12 -14.48 -4.79
C SER A 71 12.03 -14.59 -3.28
N ILE A 72 13.00 -15.31 -2.71
CA ILE A 72 13.22 -15.37 -1.29
C ILE A 72 13.61 -13.95 -0.85
N SER A 73 12.61 -13.19 -0.42
CA SER A 73 12.79 -11.83 0.05
C SER A 73 13.01 -11.87 1.57
N TYR A 74 14.14 -11.32 2.01
CA TYR A 74 14.48 -11.17 3.41
C TYR A 74 14.27 -9.72 3.81
N VAL A 75 13.54 -9.51 4.90
CA VAL A 75 13.33 -8.17 5.44
C VAL A 75 14.05 -8.04 6.78
N SER A 76 14.75 -6.92 6.96
CA SER A 76 15.35 -6.55 8.24
C SER A 76 14.26 -6.19 9.25
N MET A 77 14.43 -6.59 10.51
CA MET A 77 13.42 -6.44 11.55
C MET A 77 13.89 -5.51 12.66
N ALA A 78 13.04 -4.56 13.04
CA ALA A 78 13.22 -3.75 14.23
C ALA A 78 13.15 -4.63 15.49
N VAL A 79 13.72 -4.14 16.59
CA VAL A 79 13.62 -4.78 17.92
C VAL A 79 12.17 -5.05 18.33
N GLY A 80 11.21 -4.26 17.84
CA GLY A 80 9.77 -4.43 18.07
C GLY A 80 9.08 -5.52 17.23
N GLY A 81 9.80 -6.17 16.29
CA GLY A 81 9.27 -7.17 15.37
C GLY A 81 8.56 -6.57 14.17
N TRP A 82 9.10 -5.46 13.65
CA TRP A 82 8.51 -4.70 12.55
C TRP A 82 9.48 -4.58 11.38
N PRO A 83 9.03 -4.74 10.13
CA PRO A 83 9.87 -4.56 8.95
C PRO A 83 10.55 -3.20 8.87
N LEU A 84 11.84 -3.21 8.58
CA LEU A 84 12.65 -2.02 8.34
C LEU A 84 12.99 -1.94 6.85
N PRO A 85 13.00 -0.73 6.27
CA PRO A 85 13.57 -0.54 4.95
C PRO A 85 15.10 -0.69 5.03
N ASP A 86 15.71 -1.26 3.99
CA ASP A 86 17.17 -1.43 3.92
C ASP A 86 17.91 -0.08 3.92
N GLU A 87 17.26 0.94 3.38
CA GLU A 87 17.75 2.31 3.39
C GLU A 87 16.76 3.25 4.06
N THR A 88 17.27 4.19 4.85
CA THR A 88 16.48 5.32 5.39
C THR A 88 16.30 6.40 4.32
N SER A 89 15.68 6.04 3.21
CA SER A 89 15.48 6.88 2.04
C SER A 89 14.06 6.70 1.49
N VAL A 90 13.66 7.58 0.57
CA VAL A 90 12.39 7.42 -0.16
C VAL A 90 12.40 6.11 -0.97
N ALA A 91 13.55 5.74 -1.51
CA ALA A 91 13.73 4.48 -2.24
C ALA A 91 13.52 3.29 -1.30
N GLY A 92 14.21 3.25 -0.15
CA GLY A 92 14.04 2.15 0.82
C GLY A 92 12.60 1.97 1.32
N CYS A 93 11.86 3.05 1.58
CA CYS A 93 10.44 2.94 1.91
C CYS A 93 9.60 2.37 0.75
N ARG A 94 9.91 2.74 -0.49
CA ARG A 94 9.21 2.24 -1.67
C ARG A 94 9.50 0.75 -1.87
N ASP A 95 10.76 0.36 -1.73
CA ASP A 95 11.20 -1.01 -1.93
C ASP A 95 10.60 -1.91 -0.82
N LEU A 96 10.57 -1.43 0.43
CA LEU A 96 9.88 -2.11 1.53
C LEU A 96 8.40 -2.34 1.25
N ILE A 97 7.66 -1.31 0.81
CA ILE A 97 6.22 -1.49 0.60
C ILE A 97 5.92 -2.39 -0.59
N GLU A 98 6.81 -2.40 -1.60
CA GLU A 98 6.76 -3.31 -2.74
C GLU A 98 7.03 -4.76 -2.31
N GLU A 99 7.98 -4.98 -1.42
CA GLU A 99 8.24 -6.28 -0.82
C GLU A 99 7.02 -6.78 -0.02
N LEU A 100 6.42 -5.90 0.78
CA LEU A 100 5.27 -6.21 1.64
C LEU A 100 3.93 -6.36 0.90
N LEU A 101 3.67 -5.60 -0.17
CA LEU A 101 2.36 -5.56 -0.84
C LEU A 101 2.39 -6.00 -2.31
N GLY A 102 3.56 -6.12 -2.93
CA GLY A 102 3.73 -6.44 -4.36
C GLY A 102 3.85 -5.22 -5.27
N GLU A 103 4.38 -5.42 -6.48
CA GLU A 103 4.70 -4.37 -7.47
C GLU A 103 3.48 -3.58 -7.95
N SER A 104 2.31 -4.21 -8.04
CA SER A 104 1.07 -3.56 -8.48
C SER A 104 0.65 -2.37 -7.60
N TYR A 105 1.20 -2.26 -6.38
CA TYR A 105 0.91 -1.20 -5.42
C TYR A 105 1.66 0.12 -5.71
N THR A 106 2.89 0.07 -6.21
CA THR A 106 3.76 1.26 -6.33
C THR A 106 3.37 2.18 -7.48
N GLN A 107 2.62 1.70 -8.47
CA GLN A 107 2.29 2.46 -9.67
C GLN A 107 1.30 3.63 -9.43
N GLN A 108 0.56 3.62 -8.32
CA GLN A 108 -0.50 4.62 -8.04
C GLN A 108 -0.27 5.40 -6.74
N ILE A 109 0.96 5.36 -6.21
CA ILE A 109 1.26 5.84 -4.86
C ILE A 109 2.55 6.65 -4.86
N VAL A 110 2.49 7.83 -4.24
CA VAL A 110 3.65 8.69 -4.02
C VAL A 110 4.23 8.38 -2.63
N THR A 111 5.46 7.89 -2.60
CA THR A 111 6.20 7.63 -1.36
C THR A 111 6.93 8.88 -0.89
N LYS A 112 6.86 9.14 0.42
CA LYS A 112 7.65 10.16 1.12
C LYS A 112 8.29 9.52 2.34
N PHE A 113 9.47 9.99 2.71
CA PHE A 113 10.17 9.55 3.92
C PHE A 113 10.47 10.76 4.80
N ASN A 114 10.24 10.62 6.10
CA ASN A 114 10.69 11.57 7.10
C ASN A 114 11.85 10.95 7.88
N SER A 115 13.07 11.43 7.61
CA SER A 115 14.29 10.95 8.25
C SER A 115 14.36 11.24 9.74
N ASN A 116 13.77 12.34 10.21
CA ASN A 116 13.77 12.71 11.61
C ASN A 116 12.91 11.77 12.46
N THR A 117 11.84 11.23 11.89
CA THR A 117 10.88 10.37 12.61
C THR A 117 10.92 8.91 12.20
N GLY A 118 11.65 8.55 11.14
CA GLY A 118 11.65 7.20 10.57
C GLY A 118 10.27 6.77 10.04
N VAL A 119 9.53 7.70 9.43
CA VAL A 119 8.15 7.43 8.96
C VAL A 119 8.13 7.37 7.44
N CYS A 120 7.67 6.25 6.91
CA CYS A 120 7.33 6.09 5.50
C CYS A 120 5.87 6.50 5.29
N ARG A 121 5.62 7.46 4.41
CA ARG A 121 4.27 7.93 4.06
C ARG A 121 3.97 7.63 2.60
N TYR A 122 2.88 6.91 2.38
CA TYR A 122 2.37 6.48 1.08
C TYR A 122 1.10 7.25 0.78
N ILE A 123 1.08 8.03 -0.31
CA ILE A 123 -0.04 8.91 -0.67
C ILE A 123 -0.66 8.39 -1.96
N GLY A 124 -1.93 7.98 -1.91
CA GLY A 124 -2.66 7.52 -3.08
C GLY A 124 -3.15 8.69 -3.95
N VAL A 125 -3.48 8.41 -5.21
CA VAL A 125 -4.02 9.39 -6.18
C VAL A 125 -5.26 10.15 -5.70
N SER A 126 -6.06 9.55 -4.82
CA SER A 126 -7.26 10.16 -4.24
C SER A 126 -6.97 11.16 -3.10
N GLY A 127 -5.70 11.30 -2.71
CA GLY A 127 -5.24 12.17 -1.63
C GLY A 127 -5.32 11.55 -0.23
N GLY A 128 -5.81 10.33 -0.10
CA GLY A 128 -5.65 9.55 1.13
C GLY A 128 -4.20 9.12 1.33
N SER A 129 -3.78 8.95 2.59
CA SER A 129 -2.40 8.54 2.90
C SER A 129 -2.33 7.49 4.00
N ILE A 130 -1.31 6.65 3.90
CA ILE A 130 -0.93 5.67 4.90
C ILE A 130 0.45 6.09 5.41
N SER A 131 0.60 6.25 6.73
CA SER A 131 1.89 6.50 7.36
C SER A 131 2.29 5.28 8.19
N TYR A 132 3.42 4.69 7.87
CA TYR A 132 4.02 3.57 8.58
C TYR A 132 5.23 4.04 9.37
N GLN A 133 5.21 3.78 10.68
CA GLN A 133 6.32 4.06 11.58
C GLN A 133 7.16 2.79 11.77
N THR A 134 8.38 2.80 11.26
CA THR A 134 9.26 1.62 11.19
C THR A 134 9.69 1.12 12.57
N THR A 135 9.77 2.00 13.57
CA THR A 135 10.18 1.65 14.94
C THR A 135 9.07 1.02 15.77
N SER A 136 7.83 1.46 15.60
CA SER A 136 6.69 1.05 16.44
C SER A 136 5.71 0.11 15.72
N GLY A 137 5.84 -0.03 14.40
CA GLY A 137 4.90 -0.75 13.55
C GLY A 137 3.56 -0.06 13.37
N ARG A 138 3.39 1.15 13.89
CA ARG A 138 2.11 1.87 13.83
C ARG A 138 1.81 2.25 12.38
N VAL A 139 0.62 1.87 11.92
CA VAL A 139 0.07 2.28 10.64
C VAL A 139 -1.07 3.28 10.89
N ILE A 140 -0.96 4.47 10.32
CA ILE A 140 -1.98 5.53 10.43
C ILE A 140 -2.57 5.77 9.06
N PHE A 141 -3.90 5.69 8.96
CA PHE A 141 -4.65 6.05 7.77
C PHE A 141 -5.25 7.44 7.92
N LEU A 142 -5.04 8.31 6.93
CA LEU A 142 -5.65 9.62 6.84
C LEU A 142 -6.40 9.73 5.52
N THR A 143 -7.68 10.07 5.59
CA THR A 143 -8.45 10.50 4.42
C THR A 143 -8.20 11.98 4.15
N ARG A 144 -8.36 12.41 2.90
CA ARG A 144 -8.35 13.84 2.58
C ARG A 144 -9.54 14.49 3.31
N GLY A 145 -9.24 15.39 4.25
CA GLY A 145 -10.25 16.23 4.90
C GLY A 145 -11.01 17.04 3.84
N ARG A 146 -12.34 17.06 3.97
CA ARG A 146 -13.25 17.82 3.11
C ARG A 146 -13.09 19.32 3.35
#